data_AF-A0A1F4T7K3-F1
#
_entry.id   AF-A0A1F4T7K3-F1
#
_cell.length_a   1.000
_cell.length_b   1.000
_cell.length_c   1.000
_cell.angle_alpha   90.00
_cell.angle_beta   90.00
_cell.angle_gamma   90.00
#
_symmetry.space_group_name_H-M   'P 1'
#
loop_
_entity.id
_entity.type
_entity.pdbx_description
1 polymer ?
#
loop_
_entity_poly.entity_id
_entity_poly.type
_entity_poly.pdbx_seq_one_letter_code
_entity_poly.pdbx_strand_id
1 'polypeptide(L)'
;MPINKAKNYYLGKGSTRLNCAQSVIKAFQEHFGYDDKLVAEFLACGGGRAPGGVCGAYFAAKHLLQKKDPAKLTEFDNWFLEKAGSLQCREIREKRQLSCLGCVEKAAEFIARQ
;
A
#
# COMPACT_ATOMS: atom_id res chain seq x y z
N MET A 1 -0.25 15.79 3.67
CA MET A 1 0.32 14.99 2.57
C MET A 1 -0.07 13.51 2.73
N PRO A 2 -0.55 12.83 1.68
CA PRO A 2 -1.03 11.43 1.75
C PRO A 2 0.00 10.44 2.30
N ILE A 3 1.28 10.64 2.00
CA ILE A 3 2.39 9.77 2.46
C ILE A 3 2.44 9.73 4.00
N ASN A 4 2.41 10.89 4.65
CA ASN A 4 2.42 10.98 6.11
C ASN A 4 1.13 10.42 6.73
N LYS A 5 -0.03 10.63 6.07
CA LYS A 5 -1.30 10.01 6.50
C LYS A 5 -1.17 8.48 6.49
N ALA A 6 -0.66 7.88 5.41
CA ALA A 6 -0.48 6.44 5.28
C ALA A 6 0.43 5.87 6.39
N LYS A 7 1.58 6.50 6.63
CA LYS A 7 2.50 6.11 7.71
C LYS A 7 1.83 6.21 9.09
N ASN A 8 1.10 7.28 9.34
CA ASN A 8 0.41 7.50 10.61
C ASN A 8 -0.70 6.47 10.85
N TYR A 9 -1.50 6.14 9.83
CA TYR A 9 -2.50 5.07 9.92
C TYR A 9 -1.87 3.71 10.25
N TYR A 10 -0.74 3.37 9.61
CA TYR A 10 -0.04 2.12 9.89
C TYR A 10 0.56 2.06 11.31
N LEU A 11 0.96 3.22 11.84
CA LEU A 11 1.51 3.36 13.18
C LEU A 11 0.43 3.54 14.26
N GLY A 12 -0.83 3.76 13.90
CA GLY A 12 -1.89 4.11 14.85
C GLY A 12 -1.69 5.49 15.50
N LYS A 13 -1.03 6.43 14.81
CA LYS A 13 -0.83 7.79 15.31
C LYS A 13 -2.10 8.62 15.08
N GLY A 14 -2.78 8.97 16.17
CA GLY A 14 -4.00 9.79 16.15
C GLY A 14 -5.24 9.07 15.60
N SER A 15 -5.19 7.74 15.47
CA SER A 15 -6.31 6.89 15.04
C SER A 15 -6.02 5.42 15.35
N THR A 16 -7.02 4.55 15.23
CA THR A 16 -6.82 3.09 15.31
C THR A 16 -5.81 2.63 14.27
N ARG A 17 -4.88 1.77 14.71
CA ARG A 17 -3.85 1.20 13.84
C ARG A 17 -4.48 0.38 12.71
N LEU A 18 -4.13 0.72 11.48
CA LEU A 18 -4.55 0.00 10.28
C LEU A 18 -3.44 -0.93 9.78
N ASN A 19 -3.82 -1.95 9.01
CA ASN A 19 -2.83 -2.81 8.36
C ASN A 19 -2.15 -2.07 7.17
N CYS A 20 -1.12 -2.69 6.57
CA CYS A 20 -0.36 -2.07 5.48
C CYS A 20 -1.20 -1.70 4.25
N ALA A 21 -2.21 -2.51 3.89
CA ALA A 21 -3.06 -2.27 2.75
C ALA A 21 -4.09 -1.16 3.04
N GLN A 22 -4.78 -1.27 4.17
CA GLN A 22 -5.75 -0.27 4.65
C GLN A 22 -5.13 1.11 4.82
N SER A 23 -3.90 1.18 5.33
CA SER A 23 -3.19 2.45 5.53
C SER A 23 -2.99 3.22 4.21
N VAL A 24 -2.69 2.51 3.13
CA VAL A 24 -2.54 3.11 1.79
C VAL A 24 -3.91 3.53 1.25
N ILE A 25 -4.92 2.66 1.25
CA ILE A 25 -6.26 3.01 0.78
C ILE A 25 -6.83 4.22 1.56
N LYS A 26 -6.78 4.19 2.88
CA LYS A 26 -7.30 5.26 3.76
C LYS A 26 -6.64 6.61 3.48
N ALA A 27 -5.33 6.61 3.21
CA ALA A 27 -4.60 7.85 2.92
C ALA A 27 -4.99 8.52 1.60
N PHE A 28 -5.49 7.74 0.65
CA PHE A 28 -5.89 8.21 -0.68
C PHE A 28 -7.39 8.19 -0.92
N GLN A 29 -8.21 7.74 0.03
CA GLN A 29 -9.66 7.58 -0.16
C GLN A 29 -10.33 8.87 -0.69
N GLU A 30 -9.97 10.04 -0.14
CA GLU A 30 -10.54 11.34 -0.52
C GLU A 30 -10.16 11.71 -1.95
N HIS A 31 -8.90 11.46 -2.35
CA HIS A 31 -8.39 11.77 -3.68
C HIS A 31 -9.00 10.89 -4.78
N PHE A 32 -9.48 9.70 -4.42
CA PHE A 32 -10.03 8.72 -5.36
C PHE A 32 -11.54 8.55 -5.22
N GLY A 33 -12.20 9.33 -4.34
CA GLY A 33 -13.64 9.25 -4.09
C GLY A 33 -14.09 7.88 -3.57
N TYR A 34 -13.32 7.27 -2.67
CA TYR A 34 -13.68 6.01 -2.02
C TYR A 34 -14.27 6.25 -0.63
N ASP A 35 -15.17 5.35 -0.23
CA ASP A 35 -15.78 5.34 1.10
C ASP A 35 -15.01 4.43 2.08
N ASP A 36 -15.45 4.42 3.34
CA ASP A 36 -14.85 3.58 4.38
C ASP A 36 -15.10 2.08 4.16
N LYS A 37 -16.07 1.68 3.31
CA LYS A 37 -16.32 0.27 3.02
C LYS A 37 -15.13 -0.35 2.30
N LEU A 38 -14.54 0.38 1.35
CA LEU A 38 -13.32 -0.09 0.69
C LEU A 38 -12.16 -0.26 1.67
N VAL A 39 -12.01 0.65 2.64
CA VAL A 39 -10.98 0.51 3.68
C VAL A 39 -11.24 -0.75 4.53
N ALA A 40 -12.49 -1.09 4.81
CA ALA A 40 -12.87 -2.29 5.56
C ALA A 40 -12.57 -3.57 4.76
N GLU A 41 -12.82 -3.60 3.44
CA GLU A 41 -12.50 -4.75 2.57
C GLU A 41 -11.00 -5.10 2.61
N PHE A 42 -10.14 -4.08 2.65
CA PHE A 42 -8.69 -4.25 2.70
C PHE A 42 -8.17 -4.72 4.07
N LEU A 43 -9.03 -4.89 5.09
CA LEU A 43 -8.68 -5.52 6.36
C LEU A 43 -8.13 -6.95 6.18
N ALA A 44 -8.66 -7.67 5.19
CA ALA A 44 -8.24 -9.03 4.85
C ALA A 44 -6.85 -9.08 4.19
N CYS A 45 -6.34 -7.97 3.65
CA CYS A 45 -5.10 -7.94 2.85
C CYS A 45 -3.81 -7.70 3.66
N GLY A 46 -3.90 -7.63 4.99
CA GLY A 46 -2.74 -7.43 5.87
C GLY A 46 -1.94 -8.73 6.10
N GLY A 47 -0.61 -8.59 6.27
CA GLY A 47 0.25 -9.70 6.69
C GLY A 47 0.54 -10.75 5.62
N GLY A 48 0.51 -10.38 4.34
CA GLY A 48 0.72 -11.31 3.22
C GLY A 48 -0.54 -12.09 2.82
N ARG A 49 -1.72 -11.65 3.27
CA ARG A 49 -3.02 -12.23 2.91
C ARG A 49 -3.69 -11.55 1.71
N ALA A 50 -3.02 -10.59 1.08
CA ALA A 50 -3.47 -10.07 -0.21
C ALA A 50 -3.45 -11.21 -1.26
N PRO A 51 -4.30 -11.16 -2.30
CA PRO A 51 -4.35 -12.18 -3.33
C PRO A 51 -2.96 -12.52 -3.89
N GLY A 52 -2.62 -13.81 -3.93
CA GLY A 52 -1.32 -14.29 -4.40
C GLY A 52 -0.15 -14.11 -3.42
N GLY A 53 -0.41 -13.81 -2.14
CA GLY A 53 0.63 -13.71 -1.10
C GLY A 53 1.42 -12.39 -1.07
N VAL A 54 1.02 -11.45 -1.93
CA VAL A 54 1.77 -10.21 -2.17
C VAL A 54 1.70 -9.24 -0.98
N CYS A 55 2.59 -8.25 -0.99
CA CYS A 55 2.56 -7.15 -0.02
C CYS A 55 1.23 -6.39 -0.09
N GLY A 56 0.57 -6.21 1.05
CA GLY A 56 -0.71 -5.49 1.13
C GLY A 56 -0.62 -4.02 0.70
N ALA A 57 0.48 -3.32 1.01
CA ALA A 57 0.67 -1.93 0.56
C ALA A 57 0.82 -1.83 -0.97
N TYR A 58 1.55 -2.77 -1.56
CA TYR A 58 1.68 -2.90 -3.02
C TYR A 58 0.33 -3.21 -3.68
N PHE A 59 -0.41 -4.18 -3.15
CA PHE A 59 -1.74 -4.54 -3.64
C PHE A 59 -2.71 -3.35 -3.62
N ALA A 60 -2.73 -2.61 -2.50
CA ALA A 60 -3.52 -1.39 -2.37
C ALA A 60 -3.15 -0.32 -3.41
N ALA A 61 -1.86 -0.06 -3.61
CA ALA A 61 -1.41 0.89 -4.63
C ALA A 61 -1.80 0.46 -6.05
N LYS A 62 -1.70 -0.83 -6.41
CA LYS A 62 -2.20 -1.32 -7.70
C LYS A 62 -3.68 -1.08 -7.88
N HIS A 63 -4.48 -1.32 -6.84
CA HIS A 63 -5.92 -1.05 -6.89
C HIS A 63 -6.21 0.43 -7.14
N LEU A 64 -5.47 1.34 -6.50
CA LEU A 64 -5.59 2.78 -6.75
C LEU A 64 -5.20 3.14 -8.20
N LEU A 65 -4.05 2.66 -8.68
CA LEU A 65 -3.58 2.92 -10.05
C LEU A 65 -4.55 2.37 -11.11
N GLN A 66 -5.10 1.18 -10.88
CA GLN A 66 -6.07 0.58 -11.80
C GLN A 66 -7.30 1.46 -12.03
N LYS A 67 -7.69 2.31 -11.05
CA LYS A 67 -8.79 3.27 -11.22
C LYS A 67 -8.33 4.59 -11.85
N LYS A 68 -7.16 5.11 -11.47
CA LYS A 68 -6.72 6.46 -11.87
C LYS A 68 -5.87 6.49 -13.13
N ASP A 69 -4.87 5.61 -13.22
CA ASP A 69 -3.97 5.54 -14.36
C ASP A 69 -3.42 4.10 -14.52
N PRO A 70 -4.16 3.23 -15.24
CA PRO A 70 -3.73 1.86 -15.49
C PRO A 70 -2.40 1.74 -16.23
N ALA A 71 -2.00 2.75 -17.02
CA ALA A 71 -0.75 2.72 -17.78
C ALA A 71 0.49 2.71 -16.87
N LYS A 72 0.33 3.16 -15.60
CA LYS A 72 1.38 3.20 -14.58
C LYS A 72 1.58 1.90 -13.82
N LEU A 73 0.76 0.87 -14.06
CA LEU A 73 0.86 -0.40 -13.32
C LEU A 73 2.20 -1.11 -13.52
N THR A 74 2.67 -1.20 -14.77
CA THR A 74 3.96 -1.83 -15.06
C THR A 74 5.13 -1.03 -14.49
N GLU A 75 5.06 0.31 -14.56
CA GLU A 75 6.05 1.19 -13.93
C GLU A 75 6.08 0.99 -12.41
N PHE A 76 4.91 0.90 -11.78
CA PHE A 76 4.78 0.67 -10.35
C PHE A 76 5.31 -0.71 -9.93
N ASP A 77 5.03 -1.77 -10.68
CA ASP A 77 5.52 -3.12 -10.41
C ASP A 77 7.04 -3.14 -10.37
N ASN A 78 7.69 -2.58 -11.40
CA ASN A 78 9.14 -2.50 -11.49
C ASN A 78 9.74 -1.61 -10.38
N TRP A 79 9.13 -0.46 -10.14
CA TRP A 79 9.58 0.48 -9.12
C TRP A 79 9.50 -0.13 -7.71
N PHE A 80 8.38 -0.78 -7.38
CA PHE A 80 8.19 -1.39 -6.07
C PHE A 80 9.13 -2.59 -5.89
N LEU A 81 9.32 -3.40 -6.94
CA LEU A 81 10.27 -4.50 -6.94
C LEU A 81 11.71 -4.03 -6.70
N GLU A 82 12.14 -2.94 -7.35
CA GLU A 82 13.46 -2.34 -7.13
C GLU A 82 13.67 -1.91 -5.67
N LYS A 83 12.64 -1.30 -5.05
CA LYS A 83 12.74 -0.81 -3.68
C LYS A 83 12.60 -1.91 -2.62
N ALA A 84 11.72 -2.88 -2.82
CA ALA A 84 11.39 -3.90 -1.83
C ALA A 84 12.16 -5.21 -2.02
N GLY A 85 12.74 -5.43 -3.20
CA GLY A 85 13.43 -6.67 -3.58
C GLY A 85 12.52 -7.85 -3.89
N SER A 86 11.21 -7.75 -3.61
CA SER A 86 10.18 -8.71 -4.01
C SER A 86 8.80 -8.03 -3.96
N LEU A 87 7.81 -8.66 -4.60
CA LEU A 87 6.39 -8.32 -4.43
C LEU A 87 5.72 -9.19 -3.35
N GLN A 88 6.32 -10.33 -3.01
CA GLN A 88 5.81 -11.29 -2.06
C GLN A 88 6.08 -10.85 -0.62
N CYS A 89 5.04 -10.79 0.22
CA CYS A 89 5.16 -10.22 1.56
C CYS A 89 6.16 -11.00 2.43
N ARG A 90 6.16 -12.33 2.31
CA ARG A 90 7.10 -13.21 3.02
C ARG A 90 8.54 -12.92 2.62
N GLU A 91 8.82 -12.87 1.32
CA GLU A 91 10.17 -12.63 0.80
C GLU A 91 10.70 -11.24 1.17
N ILE A 92 9.86 -10.20 1.13
CA ILE A 92 10.25 -8.85 1.56
C ILE A 92 10.70 -8.87 3.03
N ARG A 93 9.94 -9.57 3.89
CA ARG A 93 10.27 -9.70 5.32
C ARG A 93 11.55 -10.50 5.56
N GLU A 94 11.77 -11.56 4.79
CA GLU A 94 12.99 -12.38 4.85
C GLU A 94 14.23 -11.60 4.38
N LYS A 95 14.10 -10.82 3.30
CA LYS A 95 15.19 -9.97 2.75
C LYS A 95 15.55 -8.79 3.64
N ARG A 96 14.61 -8.29 4.46
CA ARG A 96 14.78 -7.13 5.36
C ARG A 96 15.18 -5.82 4.65
N GLN A 97 15.01 -5.73 3.34
CA GLN A 97 15.28 -4.51 2.56
C GLN A 97 14.26 -3.41 2.84
N LEU A 98 12.98 -3.77 3.03
CA LEU A 98 11.93 -2.86 3.50
C LEU A 98 11.17 -3.46 4.68
N SER A 99 10.87 -2.62 5.66
CA SER A 99 9.86 -2.93 6.68
C SER A 99 8.46 -2.78 6.09
N CYS A 100 7.43 -3.29 6.77
CA CYS A 100 6.04 -3.04 6.40
C CYS A 100 5.71 -1.54 6.36
N LEU A 101 6.28 -0.73 7.27
CA LEU A 101 6.14 0.73 7.23
C LEU A 101 6.82 1.31 5.99
N GLY A 102 8.02 0.82 5.64
CA GLY A 102 8.72 1.22 4.42
C GLY A 102 7.94 0.88 3.15
N CYS A 103 7.27 -0.28 3.12
CA CYS A 103 6.38 -0.65 2.02
C CYS A 103 5.18 0.31 1.90
N VAL A 104 4.57 0.70 3.02
CA VAL A 104 3.47 1.68 3.05
C VAL A 104 3.94 3.03 2.53
N GLU A 105 5.08 3.51 3.00
CA GLU A 105 5.69 4.76 2.57
C GLU A 105 5.99 4.76 1.07
N LYS A 106 6.66 3.71 0.57
CA LYS A 106 7.02 3.60 -0.84
C LYS A 106 5.78 3.48 -1.75
N ALA A 107 4.82 2.64 -1.39
CA ALA A 107 3.55 2.58 -2.11
C ALA A 107 2.88 3.97 -2.19
N ALA A 108 2.79 4.68 -1.06
CA ALA A 108 2.19 6.01 -1.03
C ALA A 108 2.99 7.06 -1.81
N GLU A 109 4.33 7.02 -1.78
CA GLU A 109 5.19 7.91 -2.56
C GLU A 109 4.92 7.80 -4.05
N PHE A 110 4.74 6.58 -4.58
CA PHE A 110 4.47 6.39 -6.00
C PHE A 110 3.09 6.93 -6.39
N ILE A 111 2.07 6.65 -5.59
CA ILE A 111 0.70 7.13 -5.86
C ILE A 111 0.61 8.65 -5.78
N ALA A 112 1.32 9.28 -4.85
CA ALA A 112 1.30 10.74 -4.71
C ALA A 112 1.94 11.51 -5.87
N ARG A 113 2.65 10.82 -6.78
CA ARG A 113 3.25 11.41 -7.99
C ARG A 113 2.35 11.30 -9.22
N GLN A 114 1.25 10.55 -9.12
CA GLN A 114 0.22 10.44 -10.17
C GLN A 114 -0.89 11.41 -9.84
#